data_AF-A0A6A8G3B1-F1
#
_entry.id   AF-A0A6A8G3B1-F1
#
_cell.length_a   1.000
_cell.length_b   1.000
_cell.length_c   1.000
_cell.angle_alpha   90.00
_cell.angle_beta   90.00
_cell.angle_gamma   90.00
#
_symmetry.space_group_name_H-M   'P 1'
#
loop_
_entity.id
_entity.type
_entity.pdbx_description
1 polymer ?
#
loop_
_entity_poly.entity_id
_entity_poly.type
_entity_poly.pdbx_seq_one_letter_code
_entity_poly.pdbx_strand_id
1 'polypeptide(L)'
;MPGTPDPVLGSQIATHAVASAVGFVLVAVVYVNQKRIARDRLLPALLGVVYATATLTVWAIARALTDTFPPAVTENPTAVVGILVFSLLVLTGFVYGTARLYTRYGLVVPLVGLFLVTELVWWSFLHVRGESDALGMFVFFGPVFVILVFVVTGIEYVGRRLWNRATRGRERSVT
;
A
#
# COMPACT_ATOMS: atom_id res chain seq x y z
N MET A 1 11.11 28.53 11.41
CA MET A 1 10.84 27.24 12.09
C MET A 1 10.29 26.31 11.04
N PRO A 2 10.74 25.05 10.94
CA PRO A 2 10.10 24.09 10.06
C PRO A 2 8.62 24.04 10.45
N GLY A 3 7.74 24.38 9.50
CA GLY A 3 6.30 24.35 9.73
C GLY A 3 5.85 22.90 9.90
N THR A 4 5.05 22.62 10.91
CA THR A 4 4.36 21.33 11.02
C THR A 4 3.53 21.14 9.75
N PRO A 5 3.56 19.96 9.10
CA PRO A 5 2.73 19.71 7.91
C PRO A 5 1.26 20.00 8.20
N ASP A 6 0.63 20.80 7.35
CA ASP A 6 -0.77 21.17 7.47
C ASP A 6 -1.64 20.07 6.81
N PRO A 7 -2.65 19.52 7.52
CA PRO A 7 -3.59 18.59 6.92
C PRO A 7 -4.45 19.31 5.88
N VAL A 8 -4.57 18.74 4.67
CA VAL A 8 -5.41 19.29 3.58
C VAL A 8 -6.88 19.39 3.98
N LEU A 9 -7.34 18.48 4.83
CA LEU A 9 -8.71 18.46 5.35
C LEU A 9 -8.94 19.44 6.52
N GLY A 10 -7.93 20.23 6.89
CA GLY A 10 -7.99 21.16 8.02
C GLY A 10 -7.97 20.50 9.40
N SER A 11 -7.99 19.16 9.48
CA SER A 11 -7.95 18.39 10.73
C SER A 11 -7.13 17.12 10.59
N GLN A 12 -6.19 16.90 11.52
CA GLN A 12 -5.38 15.68 11.58
C GLN A 12 -6.25 14.43 11.76
N ILE A 13 -7.30 14.53 12.59
CA ILE A 13 -8.23 13.43 12.86
C ILE A 13 -8.99 13.06 11.59
N ALA A 14 -9.44 14.06 10.83
CA ALA A 14 -10.13 13.82 9.56
C ALA A 14 -9.19 13.13 8.54
N THR A 15 -7.95 13.58 8.44
CA THR A 15 -6.95 12.96 7.55
C THR A 15 -6.67 11.51 7.92
N HIS A 16 -6.48 11.22 9.21
CA HIS A 16 -6.34 9.84 9.68
C HIS A 16 -7.58 9.01 9.37
N ALA A 17 -8.78 9.51 9.69
CA ALA A 17 -10.02 8.78 9.45
C ALA A 17 -10.21 8.41 7.97
N VAL A 18 -9.92 9.34 7.05
CA VAL A 18 -9.99 9.08 5.60
C VAL A 18 -8.93 8.05 5.20
N ALA A 19 -7.69 8.19 5.66
CA ALA A 19 -6.61 7.25 5.34
C ALA A 19 -6.92 5.82 5.84
N SER A 20 -7.37 5.68 7.08
CA SER A 20 -7.77 4.39 7.65
C SER A 20 -8.99 3.82 6.91
N ALA A 21 -10.00 4.64 6.61
CA ALA A 21 -11.19 4.19 5.88
C ALA A 21 -10.83 3.61 4.51
N VAL A 22 -9.92 4.25 3.77
CA VAL A 22 -9.47 3.74 2.46
C VAL A 22 -8.69 2.44 2.61
N GLY A 23 -7.80 2.34 3.60
CA GLY A 23 -7.11 1.09 3.92
C GLY A 23 -8.09 -0.04 4.23
N PHE A 24 -9.10 0.22 5.05
CA PHE A 24 -10.16 -0.73 5.37
C PHE A 24 -10.98 -1.16 4.15
N VAL A 25 -11.40 -0.21 3.32
CA VAL A 25 -12.15 -0.49 2.09
C VAL A 25 -11.32 -1.38 1.16
N LEU A 26 -10.03 -1.07 0.97
CA LEU A 26 -9.16 -1.86 0.11
C LEU A 26 -9.00 -3.30 0.62
N VAL A 27 -8.74 -3.47 1.92
CA VAL A 27 -8.66 -4.81 2.54
C VAL A 27 -9.99 -5.54 2.44
N ALA A 28 -11.11 -4.87 2.70
CA ALA A 28 -12.45 -5.45 2.59
C ALA A 28 -12.75 -5.92 1.17
N VAL A 29 -12.38 -5.14 0.15
CA VAL A 29 -12.54 -5.51 -1.26
C VAL A 29 -11.74 -6.77 -1.58
N VAL A 30 -10.48 -6.86 -1.14
CA VAL A 30 -9.65 -8.07 -1.33
C VAL A 30 -10.26 -9.27 -0.61
N TYR A 31 -10.69 -9.09 0.64
CA TYR A 31 -11.26 -10.13 1.48
C TYR A 31 -12.57 -10.70 0.90
N VAL A 32 -13.52 -9.83 0.55
CA VAL A 32 -14.82 -10.22 -0.01
C VAL A 32 -14.68 -10.88 -1.38
N ASN A 33 -13.76 -10.38 -2.22
CA ASN A 33 -13.56 -10.89 -3.58
C ASN A 33 -12.52 -12.01 -3.68
N GLN A 34 -12.05 -12.55 -2.55
CA GLN A 34 -10.96 -13.53 -2.49
C GLN A 34 -11.14 -14.73 -3.44
N LYS A 35 -12.36 -15.25 -3.57
CA LYS A 35 -12.67 -16.39 -4.45
C LYS A 35 -12.52 -16.03 -5.94
N ARG A 36 -12.94 -14.82 -6.32
CA ARG A 36 -12.82 -14.31 -7.70
C ARG A 36 -11.36 -14.02 -8.04
N ILE A 37 -10.65 -13.35 -7.14
CA ILE A 37 -9.21 -13.03 -7.27
C ILE A 37 -8.34 -14.31 -7.33
N ALA A 38 -8.72 -15.37 -6.62
CA ALA A 38 -8.03 -16.64 -6.71
C ALA A 38 -8.13 -17.25 -8.12
N ARG A 39 -9.32 -17.16 -8.73
CA ARG A 39 -9.63 -17.73 -10.07
C ARG A 39 -9.05 -16.89 -11.21
N ASP A 40 -9.17 -15.58 -11.15
CA ASP A 40 -8.74 -14.67 -12.22
C ASP A 40 -7.42 -13.98 -11.87
N ARG A 41 -6.43 -14.09 -12.77
CA ARG A 41 -5.11 -13.47 -12.56
C ARG A 41 -5.09 -11.97 -12.80
N LEU A 42 -6.04 -11.44 -13.55
CA LEU A 42 -6.08 -10.03 -13.94
C LEU A 42 -6.79 -9.17 -12.90
N LEU A 43 -7.78 -9.71 -12.17
CA LEU A 43 -8.49 -8.97 -11.11
C LEU A 43 -7.59 -8.30 -10.07
N PRO A 44 -6.59 -8.97 -9.46
CA PRO A 44 -5.71 -8.30 -8.49
C PRO A 44 -4.83 -7.23 -9.13
N ALA A 45 -4.48 -7.37 -10.41
CA ALA A 45 -3.71 -6.35 -11.13
C ALA A 45 -4.60 -5.13 -11.43
N LEU A 46 -5.83 -5.35 -11.89
CA LEU A 46 -6.81 -4.29 -12.10
C LEU A 46 -7.09 -3.52 -10.80
N LEU A 47 -7.30 -4.24 -9.68
CA LEU A 47 -7.48 -3.62 -8.36
C LEU A 47 -6.28 -2.77 -7.98
N GLY A 48 -5.06 -3.28 -8.20
CA GLY A 48 -3.83 -2.54 -7.96
C GLY A 48 -3.71 -1.29 -8.80
N VAL A 49 -4.04 -1.35 -10.10
CA VAL A 49 -4.04 -0.19 -10.99
C VAL A 49 -5.05 0.85 -10.53
N VAL A 50 -6.29 0.45 -10.22
CA VAL A 50 -7.36 1.35 -9.74
C VAL A 50 -6.95 2.03 -8.43
N TYR A 51 -6.37 1.26 -7.50
CA TYR A 51 -5.88 1.82 -6.24
C TYR A 51 -4.70 2.78 -6.46
N ALA A 52 -3.74 2.41 -7.31
CA ALA A 52 -2.55 3.22 -7.57
C ALA A 52 -2.92 4.52 -8.27
N THR A 53 -3.81 4.50 -9.26
CA THR A 53 -4.30 5.71 -9.92
C THR A 53 -5.04 6.60 -8.94
N ALA A 54 -5.97 6.07 -8.15
CA ALA A 54 -6.69 6.84 -7.14
C ALA A 54 -5.73 7.49 -6.13
N THR A 55 -4.73 6.76 -5.66
CA THR A 55 -3.75 7.25 -4.69
C THR A 55 -2.89 8.38 -5.26
N LEU A 56 -2.43 8.25 -6.51
CA LEU A 56 -1.67 9.31 -7.19
C LEU A 56 -2.55 10.52 -7.53
N THR A 57 -3.81 10.31 -7.87
CA THR A 57 -4.79 11.38 -8.07
C THR A 57 -5.01 12.17 -6.77
N VAL A 58 -5.10 11.51 -5.61
CA VAL A 58 -5.22 12.21 -4.32
C VAL A 58 -4.01 13.09 -4.04
N TRP A 59 -2.79 12.60 -4.29
CA TRP A 59 -1.59 13.45 -4.19
C TRP A 59 -1.70 14.67 -5.11
N ALA A 60 -2.05 14.46 -6.39
CA ALA A 60 -2.12 15.55 -7.36
C ALA A 60 -3.19 16.59 -6.97
N ILE A 61 -4.36 16.15 -6.50
CA ILE A 61 -5.44 17.03 -6.05
C ILE A 61 -5.03 17.80 -4.80
N ALA A 62 -4.45 17.13 -3.80
CA ALA A 62 -3.97 17.78 -2.57
C ALA A 62 -2.96 18.88 -2.88
N ARG A 63 -2.03 18.64 -3.82
CA ARG A 63 -1.05 19.65 -4.26
C ARG A 63 -1.68 20.78 -5.05
N ALA A 64 -2.63 20.48 -5.93
CA ALA A 64 -3.36 21.49 -6.69
C ALA A 64 -4.21 22.42 -5.81
N LEU A 65 -4.88 21.88 -4.79
CA LEU A 65 -5.71 22.68 -3.87
C LEU A 65 -4.91 23.58 -2.92
N THR A 66 -3.61 23.30 -2.78
CA THR A 66 -2.73 24.00 -1.83
C THR A 66 -1.63 24.79 -2.50
N ASP A 67 -1.60 24.83 -3.85
CA ASP A 67 -0.56 25.45 -4.67
C ASP A 67 0.87 25.05 -4.27
N THR A 68 1.06 23.78 -3.90
CA THR A 68 2.34 23.29 -3.34
C THR A 68 3.03 22.25 -4.23
N PHE A 69 2.86 22.35 -5.54
CA PHE A 69 3.57 21.47 -6.46
C PHE A 69 5.09 21.61 -6.29
N PRO A 70 5.83 20.49 -6.26
CA PRO A 70 7.30 20.54 -6.24
C PRO A 70 7.83 21.31 -7.45
N PRO A 71 8.90 22.12 -7.31
CA PRO A 71 9.53 22.81 -8.45
C PRO A 71 9.92 21.88 -9.59
N ALA A 72 10.26 20.62 -9.28
CA ALA A 72 10.54 19.58 -10.26
C ALA A 72 9.39 19.34 -11.26
N VAL A 73 8.14 19.61 -10.89
CA VAL A 73 6.96 19.50 -11.78
C VAL A 73 7.00 20.57 -12.87
N THR A 74 7.41 21.78 -12.55
CA THR A 74 7.49 22.89 -13.49
C THR A 74 8.80 22.90 -14.28
N GLU A 75 9.89 22.47 -13.66
CA GLU A 75 11.24 22.55 -14.23
C GLU A 75 11.65 21.31 -15.02
N ASN A 76 11.13 20.12 -14.67
CA ASN A 76 11.50 18.87 -15.32
C ASN A 76 10.32 17.87 -15.42
N PRO A 77 9.42 18.07 -16.40
CA PRO A 77 8.20 17.27 -16.52
C PRO A 77 8.47 15.79 -16.80
N THR A 78 9.58 15.45 -17.48
CA THR A 78 9.93 14.05 -17.77
C THR A 78 10.35 13.29 -16.51
N ALA A 79 11.08 13.93 -15.59
CA ALA A 79 11.41 13.34 -14.29
C ALA A 79 10.16 13.02 -13.47
N VAL A 80 9.17 13.92 -13.49
CA VAL A 80 7.90 13.72 -12.77
C VAL A 80 7.09 12.58 -13.36
N VAL A 81 7.01 12.46 -14.69
CA VAL A 81 6.38 11.30 -15.34
C VAL A 81 7.07 10.00 -14.90
N GLY A 82 8.41 9.98 -14.83
CA GLY A 82 9.16 8.83 -14.34
C GLY A 82 8.80 8.44 -12.90
N ILE A 83 8.72 9.43 -11.99
CA ILE A 83 8.31 9.22 -10.59
C ILE A 83 6.88 8.69 -10.49
N LEU A 84 5.95 9.24 -11.27
CA LEU A 84 4.55 8.81 -11.28
C LEU A 84 4.42 7.37 -11.79
N VAL A 85 5.08 7.04 -12.90
CA VAL A 85 5.09 5.68 -13.45
C VAL A 85 5.71 4.69 -12.46
N PHE A 86 6.84 5.03 -11.86
CA PHE A 86 7.47 4.20 -10.83
C PHE A 86 6.53 3.96 -9.65
N SER A 87 5.93 5.03 -9.12
CA SER A 87 5.02 4.94 -7.98
C SER A 87 3.78 4.12 -8.31
N LEU A 88 3.23 4.28 -9.52
CA LEU A 88 2.11 3.48 -10.03
C LEU A 88 2.46 1.99 -10.03
N LEU A 89 3.65 1.63 -10.53
CA LEU A 89 4.12 0.25 -10.59
C LEU A 89 4.32 -0.35 -9.19
N VAL A 90 4.93 0.39 -8.27
CA VAL A 90 5.16 -0.04 -6.89
C VAL A 90 3.82 -0.29 -6.18
N LEU A 91 2.88 0.66 -6.23
CA LEU A 91 1.57 0.52 -5.60
C LEU A 91 0.76 -0.62 -6.23
N THR A 92 0.76 -0.73 -7.55
CA THR A 92 0.06 -1.83 -8.27
C THR A 92 0.64 -3.19 -7.88
N GLY A 93 1.97 -3.32 -7.91
CA GLY A 93 2.66 -4.54 -7.55
C GLY A 93 2.43 -4.94 -6.09
N PHE A 94 2.37 -3.95 -5.19
CA PHE A 94 2.06 -4.17 -3.78
C PHE A 94 0.66 -4.76 -3.56
N VAL A 95 -0.37 -4.14 -4.14
CA VAL A 95 -1.75 -4.66 -4.06
C VAL A 95 -1.85 -6.03 -4.72
N TYR A 96 -1.24 -6.20 -5.89
CA TYR A 96 -1.23 -7.48 -6.59
C TYR A 96 -0.61 -8.59 -5.73
N GLY A 97 0.58 -8.35 -5.20
CA GLY A 97 1.32 -9.33 -4.41
C GLY A 97 0.60 -9.67 -3.11
N THR A 98 0.13 -8.66 -2.38
CA THR A 98 -0.61 -8.88 -1.12
C THR A 98 -1.91 -9.66 -1.34
N ALA A 99 -2.72 -9.27 -2.34
CA ALA A 99 -3.94 -9.98 -2.68
C ALA A 99 -3.65 -11.43 -3.13
N ARG A 100 -2.56 -11.66 -3.87
CA ARG A 100 -2.16 -13.02 -4.27
C ARG A 100 -1.72 -13.89 -3.11
N LEU A 101 -0.93 -13.35 -2.20
CA LEU A 101 -0.42 -14.08 -1.05
C LEU A 101 -1.57 -14.46 -0.10
N TYR A 102 -2.49 -13.52 0.14
CA TYR A 102 -3.71 -13.81 0.90
C TYR A 102 -4.58 -14.87 0.21
N THR A 103 -4.92 -14.69 -1.07
CA THR A 103 -5.87 -15.59 -1.74
C THR A 103 -5.35 -16.99 -2.03
N ARG A 104 -4.03 -17.16 -2.23
CA ARG A 104 -3.44 -18.49 -2.50
C ARG A 104 -3.01 -19.24 -1.26
N TYR A 105 -2.50 -18.54 -0.24
CA TYR A 105 -1.88 -19.16 0.93
C TYR A 105 -2.63 -18.86 2.24
N GLY A 106 -3.66 -18.02 2.20
CA GLY A 106 -4.45 -17.61 3.37
C GLY A 106 -3.63 -16.80 4.39
N LEU A 107 -2.55 -16.14 3.95
CA LEU A 107 -1.63 -15.39 4.81
C LEU A 107 -2.26 -14.06 5.22
N VAL A 108 -2.28 -13.76 6.52
CA VAL A 108 -2.96 -12.59 7.06
C VAL A 108 -2.06 -11.35 7.07
N VAL A 109 -0.75 -11.53 7.24
CA VAL A 109 0.23 -10.44 7.25
C VAL A 109 0.13 -9.55 6.00
N PRO A 110 -0.04 -10.08 4.78
CA PRO A 110 -0.29 -9.27 3.59
C PRO A 110 -1.44 -8.28 3.71
N LEU A 111 -2.56 -8.66 4.35
CA LEU A 111 -3.71 -7.78 4.51
C LEU A 111 -3.46 -6.70 5.56
N VAL A 112 -2.78 -7.06 6.65
CA VAL A 112 -2.38 -6.09 7.68
C VAL A 112 -1.39 -5.08 7.10
N GLY A 113 -0.39 -5.56 6.36
CA GLY A 113 0.57 -4.72 5.67
C GLY A 113 -0.10 -3.83 4.63
N LEU A 114 -1.07 -4.36 3.86
CA LEU A 114 -1.85 -3.58 2.91
C LEU A 114 -2.57 -2.42 3.60
N PHE A 115 -3.25 -2.67 4.72
CA PHE A 115 -3.90 -1.63 5.51
C PHE A 115 -2.89 -0.56 5.97
N LEU A 116 -1.84 -0.96 6.68
CA LEU A 116 -0.89 -0.03 7.32
C LEU A 116 -0.15 0.83 6.30
N VAL A 117 0.29 0.23 5.18
CA VAL A 117 0.99 0.97 4.12
C VAL A 117 0.02 1.91 3.39
N THR A 118 -1.20 1.48 3.11
CA THR A 118 -2.21 2.35 2.49
C THR A 118 -2.54 3.54 3.39
N GLU A 119 -2.79 3.30 4.67
CA GLU A 119 -3.03 4.34 5.66
C GLU A 119 -1.88 5.33 5.72
N LEU A 120 -0.63 4.85 5.85
CA LEU A 120 0.56 5.70 5.90
C LEU A 120 0.73 6.55 4.63
N VAL A 121 0.56 5.94 3.45
CA VAL A 121 0.71 6.64 2.16
C VAL A 121 -0.37 7.72 2.01
N TRP A 122 -1.63 7.39 2.26
CA TRP A 122 -2.72 8.36 2.15
C TRP A 122 -2.61 9.48 3.18
N TRP A 123 -2.25 9.14 4.42
CA TRP A 123 -1.99 10.13 5.45
C TRP A 123 -0.86 11.08 5.06
N SER A 124 0.23 10.55 4.49
CA SER A 124 1.38 11.34 4.03
C SER A 124 1.04 12.23 2.84
N PHE A 125 0.20 11.76 1.92
CA PHE A 125 -0.20 12.54 0.74
C PHE A 125 -1.20 13.66 1.07
N LEU A 126 -2.01 13.47 2.12
CA LEU A 126 -2.95 14.47 2.61
C LEU A 126 -2.32 15.45 3.63
N HIS A 127 -1.08 15.24 4.04
CA HIS A 127 -0.30 16.21 4.81
C HIS A 127 0.63 16.97 3.87
N VAL A 128 0.38 18.27 3.75
CA VAL A 128 1.05 19.14 2.78
C VAL A 128 1.81 20.24 3.53
N ARG A 129 2.76 20.91 2.86
CA ARG A 129 3.61 22.01 3.40
C ARG A 129 4.74 21.63 4.37
N GLY A 130 5.05 20.34 4.53
CA GLY A 130 6.37 19.97 5.04
C GLY A 130 7.48 20.31 4.02
N GLU A 131 8.71 20.53 4.48
CA GLU A 131 9.90 20.73 3.61
C GLU A 131 10.16 19.54 2.67
N SER A 132 9.50 18.41 2.91
CA SER A 132 9.67 17.16 2.19
C SER A 132 8.48 16.84 1.28
N ASP A 133 8.75 16.54 0.01
CA ASP A 133 7.72 16.02 -0.89
C ASP A 133 7.42 14.55 -0.60
N ALA A 134 6.19 14.26 -0.19
CA ALA A 134 5.75 12.91 0.15
C ALA A 134 5.87 11.93 -1.02
N LEU A 135 5.64 12.37 -2.25
CA LEU A 135 5.80 11.50 -3.44
C LEU A 135 7.28 11.23 -3.72
N GLY A 136 8.12 12.26 -3.65
CA GLY A 136 9.58 12.09 -3.72
C GLY A 136 10.13 11.12 -2.66
N MET A 137 9.66 11.22 -1.41
CA MET A 137 10.00 10.26 -0.36
C MET A 137 9.49 8.85 -0.64
N PHE A 138 8.28 8.73 -1.20
CA PHE A 138 7.69 7.44 -1.55
C PHE A 138 8.54 6.65 -2.56
N VAL A 139 9.27 7.32 -3.45
CA VAL A 139 10.18 6.63 -4.40
C VAL A 139 11.20 5.76 -3.67
N PHE A 140 11.69 6.20 -2.51
CA PHE A 140 12.65 5.45 -1.70
C PHE A 140 11.96 4.56 -0.67
N PHE A 141 11.00 5.10 0.09
CA PHE A 141 10.38 4.39 1.20
C PHE A 141 9.29 3.42 0.77
N GLY A 142 8.58 3.68 -0.33
CA GLY A 142 7.55 2.81 -0.87
C GLY A 142 8.05 1.39 -1.12
N PRO A 143 9.12 1.20 -1.92
CA PRO A 143 9.73 -0.13 -2.11
C PRO A 143 10.18 -0.78 -0.80
N VAL A 144 10.74 -0.02 0.14
CA VAL A 144 11.18 -0.53 1.44
C VAL A 144 9.99 -1.08 2.24
N PHE A 145 8.86 -0.37 2.29
CA PHE A 145 7.66 -0.85 2.96
C PHE A 145 7.10 -2.13 2.31
N VAL A 146 7.07 -2.16 0.98
CA VAL A 146 6.65 -3.35 0.21
C VAL A 146 7.52 -4.56 0.54
N ILE A 147 8.84 -4.38 0.53
CA ILE A 147 9.81 -5.43 0.87
C ILE A 147 9.61 -5.89 2.32
N LEU A 148 9.48 -4.97 3.26
CA LEU A 148 9.29 -5.29 4.67
C LEU A 148 8.02 -6.12 4.89
N VAL A 149 6.90 -5.73 4.29
CA VAL A 149 5.64 -6.51 4.36
C VAL A 149 5.83 -7.92 3.79
N PHE A 150 6.53 -8.05 2.66
CA PHE A 150 6.78 -9.38 2.07
C PHE A 150 7.77 -10.23 2.86
N VAL A 151 8.76 -9.63 3.52
CA VAL A 151 9.67 -10.33 4.44
C VAL A 151 8.88 -10.89 5.63
N VAL A 152 8.06 -10.07 6.28
CA VAL A 152 7.22 -10.52 7.41
C VAL A 152 6.21 -11.57 6.95
N THR A 153 5.65 -11.43 5.74
CA THR A 153 4.79 -12.46 5.14
C THR A 153 5.53 -13.78 4.93
N GLY A 154 6.81 -13.72 4.52
CA GLY A 154 7.66 -14.89 4.39
C GLY A 154 7.85 -15.62 5.71
N ILE A 155 8.00 -14.88 6.81
CA ILE A 155 8.09 -15.44 8.17
C ILE A 155 6.77 -16.16 8.53
N GLU A 156 5.61 -15.53 8.29
CA GLU A 156 4.31 -16.16 8.51
C GLU A 156 4.18 -17.47 7.71
N TYR A 157 4.57 -17.43 6.42
CA TYR A 157 4.51 -18.59 5.54
C TYR A 157 5.38 -19.75 6.04
N VAL A 158 6.64 -19.47 6.42
CA VAL A 158 7.55 -20.49 6.95
C VAL A 158 7.02 -21.04 8.27
N GLY A 159 6.55 -20.19 9.19
CA GLY A 159 5.97 -20.60 10.47
C GLY A 159 4.79 -21.56 10.29
N ARG A 160 3.84 -21.22 9.41
CA ARG A 160 2.69 -22.09 9.09
C ARG A 160 3.14 -23.41 8.47
N ARG A 161 4.14 -23.39 7.59
CA ARG A 161 4.64 -24.60 6.93
C ARG A 161 5.32 -25.55 7.92
N LEU A 162 6.10 -25.02 8.86
CA LEU A 162 6.75 -25.81 9.92
C LEU A 162 5.71 -26.38 10.89
N TRP A 163 4.74 -25.58 11.33
CA TRP A 163 3.65 -26.02 12.20
C TRP A 163 2.88 -27.21 11.60
N ASN A 164 2.47 -27.08 10.33
CA ASN A 164 1.73 -28.14 9.63
C ASN A 164 2.53 -29.43 9.44
N ARG A 165 3.87 -29.35 9.39
CA ARG A 165 4.74 -30.54 9.35
C ARG A 165 4.82 -31.21 10.73
N ALA A 166 4.96 -30.41 11.79
CA ALA A 166 5.05 -30.92 13.15
C ALA A 166 3.76 -31.64 13.59
N THR A 167 2.59 -31.09 13.27
CA THR A 167 1.30 -31.69 13.61
C THR A 167 1.05 -33.00 12.87
N ARG A 168 1.34 -33.06 11.56
CA ARG A 168 1.22 -34.30 10.77
C ARG A 168 2.22 -35.40 11.17
N GLY A 169 3.40 -35.01 11.66
CA GLY A 169 4.39 -35.96 12.18
C GLY A 169 3.94 -36.62 13.49
N ARG A 170 3.23 -35.87 14.33
CA ARG A 170 2.70 -36.33 15.63
C ARG A 170 1.57 -37.34 15.49
N GLU A 171 0.76 -37.27 14.43
CA GLU A 171 -0.31 -38.25 14.17
C GLU A 171 0.23 -39.62 13.74
N ARG A 172 1.43 -39.69 13.13
CA ARG A 172 2.05 -40.94 12.68
C ARG A 172 2.79 -41.71 13.77
N SER A 173 3.08 -41.09 14.91
CA SER A 173 3.80 -41.72 16.03
C SER A 173 2.87 -42.32 17.10
N VAL A 174 1.56 -42.17 16.95
CA VAL A 174 0.55 -42.63 17.93
C VAL A 174 -0.26 -43.84 17.41
N THR A 175 -0.01 -44.27 16.17
CA THR A 175 -0.53 -45.52 15.58
C THR A 175 0.58 -46.56 15.51
#